data_AF-A0A9D6JHV3-F1
#
_entry.id   AF-A0A9D6JHV3-F1
#
_cell.length_a   1.000
_cell.length_b   1.000
_cell.length_c   1.000
_cell.angle_alpha   90.00
_cell.angle_beta   90.00
_cell.angle_gamma   90.00
#
_symmetry.space_group_name_H-M   'P 1'
#
loop_
_entity.id
_entity.type
_entity.pdbx_description
1 polymer ?
#
loop_
_entity_poly.entity_id
_entity_poly.type
_entity_poly.pdbx_seq_one_letter_code
_entity_poly.pdbx_strand_id
1 'polypeptide(L)'
;MERHVRTHWKDRCREVVVRFRGAFAYVDAFPLEPQFMFGVTPEERAQIEATPTHLCRLGYLGRADHWAFAFFKYSDERYEPSFLPSGEFAGTPEEAFDCAAQVYLTD
;
A
#
# COMPACT_ATOMS: atom_id res chain seq x y z
N MET A 1 0.58 -6.51 -10.69
CA MET A 1 -0.02 -5.87 -9.50
C MET A 1 -1.40 -5.28 -9.78
N GLU A 2 -1.60 -4.30 -10.66
CA GLU A 2 -2.92 -3.67 -10.85
C GLU A 2 -4.08 -4.65 -11.11
N ARG A 3 -3.87 -5.65 -11.98
CA ARG A 3 -4.86 -6.71 -12.23
C ARG A 3 -5.21 -7.48 -10.95
N HIS A 4 -4.23 -7.77 -10.12
CA HIS A 4 -4.40 -8.46 -8.83
C HIS A 4 -5.27 -7.63 -7.89
N VAL A 5 -4.93 -6.34 -7.72
CA VAL A 5 -5.71 -5.39 -6.90
C VAL A 5 -7.17 -5.32 -7.36
N ARG A 6 -7.41 -5.18 -8.67
CA ARG A 6 -8.77 -5.14 -9.24
C ARG A 6 -9.56 -6.44 -9.06
N THR A 7 -8.90 -7.55 -8.77
CA THR A 7 -9.55 -8.86 -8.62
C THR A 7 -9.78 -9.19 -7.14
N HIS A 8 -8.78 -8.96 -6.29
CA HIS A 8 -8.78 -9.37 -4.88
C HIS A 8 -9.19 -8.25 -3.92
N TRP A 9 -9.05 -6.99 -4.31
CA TRP A 9 -9.25 -5.81 -3.44
C TRP A 9 -10.29 -4.83 -3.98
N LYS A 10 -11.10 -5.22 -4.97
CA LYS A 10 -12.07 -4.34 -5.64
C LYS A 10 -13.08 -3.65 -4.71
N ASP A 11 -13.42 -4.30 -3.61
CA ASP A 11 -14.43 -3.82 -2.65
C ASP A 11 -13.80 -2.93 -1.55
N ARG A 12 -12.48 -2.75 -1.58
CA ARG A 12 -11.71 -2.01 -0.55
C ARG A 12 -10.75 -0.97 -1.13
N CYS A 13 -10.31 -1.13 -2.37
CA CYS A 13 -9.33 -0.29 -3.03
C CYS A 13 -9.92 0.29 -4.32
N ARG A 14 -10.05 1.61 -4.38
CA ARG A 14 -10.49 2.36 -5.57
C ARG A 14 -9.41 2.37 -6.64
N GLU A 15 -8.18 2.64 -6.23
CA GLU A 15 -7.04 2.83 -7.12
C GLU A 15 -5.73 2.52 -6.40
N VAL A 16 -4.78 1.90 -7.10
CA VAL A 16 -3.41 1.72 -6.64
C VAL A 16 -2.50 2.66 -7.43
N VAL A 17 -1.61 3.36 -6.73
CA VAL A 17 -0.65 4.28 -7.32
C VAL A 17 0.75 3.73 -7.06
N VAL A 18 1.54 3.62 -8.12
CA VAL A 18 2.90 3.10 -8.05
C VAL A 18 3.88 4.14 -8.57
N ARG A 19 4.81 4.56 -7.73
CA ARG A 19 5.82 5.56 -8.08
C ARG A 19 7.20 4.93 -8.02
N PHE A 20 7.94 4.99 -9.12
CA PHE A 20 9.30 4.46 -9.19
C PHE A 20 10.34 5.54 -8.90
N ARG A 21 11.32 5.23 -8.06
CA ARG A 21 12.48 6.08 -7.78
C ARG A 21 13.72 5.22 -7.55
N GLY A 22 14.62 5.22 -8.53
CA GLY A 22 15.81 4.37 -8.52
C GLY A 22 15.42 2.89 -8.49
N ALA A 23 15.99 2.13 -7.56
CA ALA A 23 15.69 0.71 -7.38
C ALA A 23 14.38 0.44 -6.59
N PHE A 24 13.62 1.49 -6.24
CA PHE A 24 12.44 1.36 -5.40
C PHE A 24 11.14 1.67 -6.15
N ALA A 25 10.09 0.90 -5.83
CA ALA A 25 8.71 1.20 -6.16
C ALA A 25 7.96 1.53 -4.86
N TYR A 26 7.30 2.68 -4.83
CA TYR A 26 6.49 3.15 -3.72
C TYR A 26 5.03 2.88 -4.06
N VAL A 27 4.34 2.18 -3.18
CA VAL A 27 2.99 1.68 -3.43
C VAL A 27 2.04 2.36 -2.46
N ASP A 28 1.13 3.13 -3.03
CA ASP A 28 0.07 3.84 -2.34
C ASP A 28 -1.29 3.31 -2.85
N ALA A 29 -2.35 3.46 -2.06
CA ALA A 29 -3.69 3.08 -2.47
C ALA A 29 -4.74 4.06 -1.98
N PHE A 30 -5.77 4.29 -2.80
CA PHE A 30 -6.97 4.99 -2.38
C PHE A 30 -7.99 3.98 -1.84
N PRO A 31 -8.36 4.05 -0.55
CA PRO A 31 -9.44 3.23 -0.03
C PRO A 31 -10.75 3.57 -0.73
N LEU A 32 -11.60 2.54 -0.93
CA LEU A 32 -12.93 2.73 -1.52
C LEU A 32 -13.86 3.47 -0.55
N GLU A 33 -13.76 3.12 0.74
CA GLU A 33 -14.51 3.74 1.84
C GLU A 33 -13.50 4.25 2.88
N PRO A 34 -13.00 5.49 2.74
CA PRO A 34 -12.11 6.07 3.74
C PRO A 34 -12.83 6.28 5.07
N GLN A 35 -12.10 6.05 6.17
CA GLN A 35 -12.62 6.33 7.51
C GLN A 35 -12.62 7.83 7.78
N PHE A 36 -13.70 8.31 8.42
CA PHE A 36 -13.86 9.70 8.79
C PHE A 36 -14.03 9.82 10.30
N MET A 37 -13.32 10.78 10.91
CA MET A 37 -13.58 11.16 12.29
C MET A 37 -14.95 11.84 12.41
N PHE A 38 -15.57 11.74 13.59
CA PHE A 38 -16.83 12.43 13.84
C PHE A 38 -16.65 13.95 13.74
N GLY A 39 -17.57 14.62 13.03
CA GLY A 39 -17.56 16.08 12.88
C GLY A 39 -16.72 16.63 11.73
N VAL A 40 -16.11 15.78 10.88
CA VAL A 40 -15.37 16.27 9.70
C VAL A 40 -16.28 17.07 8.75
N THR A 41 -15.75 18.15 8.20
CA THR A 41 -16.43 19.00 7.22
C THR A 41 -16.47 18.34 5.84
N PRO A 42 -17.33 18.80 4.91
CA PRO A 42 -17.28 18.38 3.52
C PRO A 42 -15.92 18.59 2.86
N GLU A 43 -15.24 19.70 3.16
CA GLU A 43 -13.91 20.01 2.63
C GLU A 43 -12.84 19.03 3.14
N GLU A 44 -12.87 18.71 4.44
CA GLU A 44 -11.97 17.71 5.03
C GLU A 44 -12.22 16.31 4.47
N ARG A 45 -13.48 15.94 4.23
CA ARG A 45 -13.82 14.68 3.54
C ARG A 45 -13.20 14.62 2.15
N ALA A 46 -13.36 15.68 1.36
CA ALA A 46 -12.77 15.76 0.02
C ALA A 46 -11.24 15.64 0.07
N GLN A 47 -10.59 16.26 1.07
CA GLN A 47 -9.14 16.17 1.26
C GLN A 47 -8.69 14.75 1.62
N ILE A 48 -9.42 14.06 2.50
CA ILE A 48 -9.13 12.65 2.87
C ILE A 48 -9.30 11.75 1.64
N GLU A 49 -10.39 11.90 0.88
CA GLU A 49 -10.64 11.12 -0.33
C GLU A 49 -9.60 11.37 -1.45
N ALA A 50 -8.99 12.56 -1.46
CA ALA A 50 -7.92 12.93 -2.38
C ALA A 50 -6.51 12.54 -1.90
N THR A 51 -6.36 12.07 -0.65
CA THR A 51 -5.08 11.66 -0.09
C THR A 51 -4.95 10.13 -0.13
N PRO A 52 -3.94 9.56 -0.82
CA PRO A 52 -3.75 8.12 -0.83
C PRO A 52 -3.14 7.63 0.48
N THR A 53 -3.45 6.39 0.83
CA THR A 53 -2.84 5.66 1.94
C THR A 53 -1.51 5.05 1.50
N HIS A 54 -0.43 5.33 2.22
CA HIS A 54 0.88 4.75 2.00
C HIS A 54 0.90 3.30 2.50
N LEU A 55 1.20 2.34 1.61
CA LEU A 55 1.16 0.93 1.95
C LEU A 55 2.57 0.39 2.22
N CYS A 56 3.39 0.33 1.17
CA CYS A 56 4.70 -0.30 1.23
C CYS A 56 5.66 0.24 0.17
N ARG A 57 6.94 -0.08 0.34
CA ARG A 57 7.99 0.16 -0.64
C ARG A 57 8.64 -1.15 -1.00
N LEU A 58 8.74 -1.39 -2.31
CA LEU A 58 9.38 -2.56 -2.89
C LEU A 58 10.78 -2.18 -3.38
N GLY A 59 11.79 -2.95 -3.02
CA GLY A 59 13.16 -2.81 -3.52
C GLY A 59 13.49 -3.89 -4.54
N TYR A 60 13.84 -3.52 -5.77
CA TYR A 60 14.17 -4.48 -6.82
C TYR A 60 15.46 -5.24 -6.49
N LEU A 61 15.40 -6.57 -6.39
CA LEU A 61 16.58 -7.42 -6.09
C LEU A 61 17.17 -8.10 -7.34
N GLY A 62 16.83 -7.63 -8.54
CA GLY A 62 17.37 -8.16 -9.79
C GLY A 62 16.48 -9.21 -10.47
N ARG A 63 15.32 -9.54 -9.90
CA ARG A 63 14.33 -10.45 -10.50
C ARG A 63 12.92 -9.88 -10.39
N ALA A 64 12.09 -10.14 -11.39
CA ALA A 64 10.72 -9.62 -11.46
C ALA A 64 9.81 -10.13 -10.33
N ASP A 65 10.07 -11.33 -9.81
CA ASP A 65 9.32 -12.03 -8.77
C ASP A 65 9.90 -11.85 -7.36
N HIS A 66 10.94 -11.04 -7.20
CA HIS A 66 11.70 -10.97 -5.96
C HIS A 66 12.05 -9.53 -5.60
N TRP A 67 11.24 -8.95 -4.71
CA TRP A 67 11.34 -7.58 -4.26
C TRP A 67 11.42 -7.50 -2.75
N ALA A 68 12.40 -6.78 -2.23
CA ALA A 68 12.54 -6.51 -0.80
C ALA A 68 11.34 -5.70 -0.31
N PHE A 69 10.73 -6.14 0.78
CA PHE A 69 9.51 -5.57 1.32
C PHE A 69 9.80 -4.61 2.47
N ALA A 70 9.12 -3.46 2.48
CA ALA A 70 9.16 -2.50 3.56
C ALA A 70 7.77 -1.89 3.79
N PHE A 71 7.27 -1.96 5.02
CA PHE A 71 6.00 -1.36 5.43
C PHE A 71 6.12 0.14 5.63
N PHE A 72 5.05 0.90 5.37
CA PHE A 72 5.01 2.32 5.73
C PHE A 72 4.58 2.53 7.18
N LYS A 73 5.54 2.83 8.07
CA LYS A 73 5.28 3.09 9.47
C LYS A 73 4.78 4.53 9.66
N TYR A 74 3.46 4.69 9.82
CA TYR A 74 2.81 6.00 10.01
C TYR A 74 3.28 6.77 11.26
N SER A 75 3.72 6.09 12.32
CA SER A 75 4.21 6.79 13.53
C SER A 75 5.50 7.58 13.29
N ASP A 76 6.33 7.12 12.35
CA ASP A 76 7.67 7.66 12.07
C ASP A 76 7.77 8.17 10.63
N GLU A 77 6.66 8.15 9.89
CA GLU A 77 6.53 8.53 8.48
C GLU A 77 7.62 7.93 7.57
N ARG A 78 7.98 6.67 7.78
CA ARG A 78 9.08 6.01 7.08
C ARG A 78 8.75 4.61 6.58
N TYR A 79 9.41 4.21 5.50
CA TYR A 79 9.38 2.82 5.04
C TYR A 79 10.41 1.99 5.80
N GLU A 80 9.95 1.00 6.54
CA GLU A 80 10.76 0.13 7.39
C GLU A 80 10.82 -1.29 6.77
N PRO A 81 12.02 -1.85 6.51
CA PRO A 81 12.14 -3.23 6.04
C PRO A 81 11.36 -4.20 6.92
N SER A 82 10.67 -5.15 6.31
CA SER A 82 9.73 -6.02 7.02
C SER A 82 9.66 -7.40 6.37
N PHE A 83 8.94 -8.31 7.03
CA PHE A 83 8.74 -9.67 6.57
C PHE A 83 7.31 -9.86 6.03
N LEU A 84 7.21 -10.66 4.98
CA LEU A 84 5.94 -11.14 4.43
C LEU A 84 5.33 -12.22 5.35
N PRO A 85 4.06 -12.60 5.17
CA PRO A 85 3.43 -13.66 5.97
C PRO A 85 4.14 -15.02 5.86
N SER A 86 4.86 -15.24 4.77
CA SER A 86 5.75 -16.39 4.54
C SER A 86 6.98 -16.40 5.46
N GLY A 87 7.31 -15.29 6.13
CA GLY A 87 8.53 -15.09 6.93
C GLY A 87 9.72 -14.58 6.12
N GLU A 88 9.58 -14.44 4.80
CA GLU A 88 10.63 -13.93 3.91
C GLU A 88 10.67 -12.40 3.91
N PHE A 89 11.86 -11.82 3.73
CA PHE A 89 12.02 -10.36 3.60
C PHE A 89 11.70 -9.83 2.20
N ALA A 90 11.47 -10.73 1.25
CA ALA A 90 11.23 -10.42 -0.14
C ALA A 90 10.27 -11.43 -0.78
N GLY A 91 9.54 -10.97 -1.80
CA GLY A 91 8.57 -11.79 -2.51
C GLY A 91 8.05 -11.08 -3.75
N THR A 92 6.88 -11.52 -4.21
CA THR A 92 6.24 -10.88 -5.37
C THR A 92 5.65 -9.52 -4.99
N PRO A 93 5.56 -8.57 -5.94
CA PRO A 93 4.87 -7.29 -5.70
C PRO A 93 3.42 -7.49 -5.23
N GLU A 94 2.72 -8.51 -5.74
CA GLU A 94 1.36 -8.86 -5.34
C GLU A 94 1.28 -9.34 -3.88
N GLU A 95 2.16 -10.25 -3.45
CA GLU A 95 2.21 -10.73 -2.07
C GLU A 95 2.53 -9.60 -1.09
N ALA A 96 3.47 -8.73 -1.46
CA ALA A 96 3.82 -7.55 -0.68
C ALA A 96 2.69 -6.53 -0.60
N PHE A 97 1.93 -6.36 -1.70
CA PHE A 97 0.72 -5.54 -1.69
C PHE A 97 -0.33 -6.13 -0.77
N ASP A 98 -0.63 -7.42 -0.88
CA ASP A 98 -1.65 -8.10 -0.05
C ASP A 98 -1.32 -7.98 1.43
N CYS A 99 -0.04 -8.19 1.79
CA CYS A 99 0.45 -8.02 3.15
C CYS A 99 0.18 -6.60 3.68
N ALA A 100 0.46 -5.58 2.87
CA ALA A 100 0.26 -4.19 3.30
C ALA A 100 -1.20 -3.73 3.29
N ALA A 101 -1.97 -4.13 2.28
CA ALA A 101 -3.38 -3.82 2.14
C ALA A 101 -4.21 -4.45 3.27
N GLN A 102 -3.83 -5.63 3.76
CA GLN A 102 -4.50 -6.24 4.91
C GLN A 102 -4.40 -5.40 6.18
N VAL A 103 -3.32 -4.63 6.34
CA VAL A 103 -3.12 -3.76 7.49
C VAL A 103 -3.83 -2.41 7.32
N TYR A 104 -3.74 -1.79 6.14
CA TYR A 104 -4.20 -0.40 5.96
C TYR A 104 -5.55 -0.22 5.27
N LEU A 105 -6.07 -1.25 4.59
CA LEU A 105 -7.34 -1.17 3.84
C LEU A 105 -8.45 -2.06 4.42
N THR A 106 -8.16 -2.81 5.48
CA THR A 106 -9.13 -3.71 6.14
C THR A 106 -9.55 -3.21 7.53
N ASP A 107 -8.89 -2.18 8.04
CA ASP A 107 -9.26 -1.53 9.31
C ASP A 107 -10.46 -0.59 9.11
#